data_AF-A0A355U6V3-F1
#
_entry.id   AF-A0A355U6V3-F1
#
_cell.length_a   1.000
_cell.length_b   1.000
_cell.length_c   1.000
_cell.angle_alpha   90.00
_cell.angle_beta   90.00
_cell.angle_gamma   90.00
#
_symmetry.space_group_name_H-M   'P 1'
#
loop_
_entity.id
_entity.type
_entity.pdbx_description
1 polymer ?
#
loop_
_entity_poly.entity_id
_entity_poly.type
_entity_poly.pdbx_seq_one_letter_code
_entity_poly.pdbx_strand_id
1 'polypeptide(L)'
;FNGYHFERDIEGAYIIPNDWVLDAVNCAVIEGLGTLAFNASVDAGYTNVSTIDRDPDRFGKSVLRKRDADGKIVDTNNSTNDFEICTAPTMK
;
A
#
# COMPACT_ATOMS: atom_id res chain seq x y z
N PHE A 1 -0.74 7.45 19.18
CA PHE A 1 -0.94 8.00 17.82
C PHE A 1 -1.99 9.10 17.90
N ASN A 2 -1.62 10.36 17.63
CA ASN A 2 -2.50 11.54 17.69
C ASN A 2 -3.05 11.86 16.29
N GLY A 3 -3.81 10.95 15.71
CA GLY A 3 -4.51 11.22 14.45
C GLY A 3 -5.67 12.18 14.67
N TYR A 4 -5.83 13.17 13.79
CA TYR A 4 -7.05 13.97 13.76
C TYR A 4 -8.22 13.08 13.35
N HIS A 5 -9.18 12.86 14.26
CA HIS A 5 -10.41 12.14 13.98
C HIS A 5 -11.46 13.19 13.58
N PHE A 6 -11.81 13.22 12.30
CA PHE A 6 -12.88 14.09 11.80
C PHE A 6 -14.15 13.25 11.70
N GLU A 7 -15.15 13.56 12.54
CA GLU A 7 -16.50 13.02 12.36
C GLU A 7 -17.16 13.81 11.23
N ARG A 8 -17.24 13.20 10.04
CA ARG A 8 -18.06 13.69 8.93
C ARG A 8 -18.94 12.56 8.44
N ASP A 9 -20.16 12.92 8.07
CA ASP A 9 -21.02 12.04 7.27
C ASP A 9 -20.34 11.78 5.92
N ILE A 10 -20.25 10.50 5.56
CA ILE A 10 -19.72 10.08 4.27
C ILE A 10 -20.83 10.29 3.24
N GLU A 11 -20.69 11.34 2.43
CA GLU A 11 -21.62 11.65 1.34
C GLU A 11 -20.96 11.41 -0.02
N GLY A 12 -21.70 10.82 -0.96
CA GLY A 12 -21.22 10.61 -2.34
C GLY A 12 -20.14 9.54 -2.51
N ALA A 13 -19.93 8.69 -1.50
CA ALA A 13 -18.96 7.60 -1.55
C ALA A 13 -19.57 6.27 -1.06
N TYR A 14 -18.95 5.16 -1.45
CA TYR A 14 -19.29 3.83 -0.94
C TYR A 14 -18.47 3.51 0.30
N ILE A 15 -19.14 2.99 1.32
CA ILE A 15 -18.47 2.39 2.48
C ILE A 15 -18.27 0.92 2.16
N ILE A 16 -17.01 0.50 2.11
CA ILE A 16 -16.63 -0.90 1.90
C ILE A 16 -16.27 -1.51 3.26
N PRO A 17 -17.01 -2.51 3.76
CA PRO A 17 -16.62 -3.25 4.95
C PRO A 17 -15.25 -3.92 4.75
N ASN A 18 -14.38 -3.89 5.76
CA ASN A 18 -13.06 -4.52 5.68
C ASN A 18 -13.15 -6.00 5.27
N ASP A 19 -14.14 -6.74 5.77
CA ASP A 19 -14.35 -8.17 5.49
C ASP A 19 -14.71 -8.46 4.03
N TRP A 20 -15.03 -7.45 3.22
CA TRP A 20 -15.28 -7.61 1.78
C TRP A 20 -14.02 -7.45 0.94
N VAL A 21 -12.93 -6.93 1.53
CA VAL A 21 -11.67 -6.70 0.83
C VAL A 21 -10.89 -8.00 0.78
N LEU A 22 -10.69 -8.53 -0.43
CA LEU A 22 -9.88 -9.75 -0.65
C LEU A 22 -8.38 -9.48 -0.54
N ASP A 23 -7.94 -8.29 -0.97
CA ASP A 23 -6.55 -7.86 -0.98
C ASP A 23 -6.49 -6.33 -1.09
N ALA A 24 -5.51 -5.71 -0.44
CA ALA A 24 -5.29 -4.27 -0.48
C ALA A 24 -3.79 -3.94 -0.47
N VAL A 25 -3.46 -2.80 -1.08
CA VAL A 25 -2.10 -2.30 -1.13
C VAL A 25 -2.10 -0.79 -0.90
N ASN A 26 -1.51 -0.35 0.21
CA ASN A 26 -1.23 1.06 0.46
C ASN A 26 0.01 1.49 -0.35
N CYS A 27 -0.20 2.26 -1.43
CA CYS A 27 0.88 2.87 -2.19
C CYS A 27 1.07 4.34 -1.77
N ALA A 28 2.18 4.66 -1.11
CA ALA A 28 2.46 6.02 -0.64
C ALA A 28 3.96 6.29 -0.51
N VAL A 29 4.39 7.52 -0.80
CA VAL A 29 5.75 7.98 -0.47
C VAL A 29 5.88 8.17 1.04
N ILE A 30 7.06 7.87 1.59
CA ILE A 30 7.28 8.03 3.04
C ILE A 30 7.41 9.49 3.46
N GLU A 31 7.93 10.35 2.57
CA GLU A 31 7.94 11.79 2.78
C GLU A 31 6.50 12.32 2.91
N GLY A 32 6.14 12.77 4.11
CA GLY A 32 4.80 13.28 4.39
C GLY A 32 3.73 12.21 4.59
N LEU A 33 4.11 10.94 4.83
CA LEU A 33 3.14 9.88 5.10
C LEU A 33 2.31 10.21 6.34
N GLY A 34 1.01 10.42 6.12
CA GLY A 34 0.02 10.62 7.17
C GLY A 34 -0.62 9.31 7.60
N THR A 35 -1.94 9.22 7.42
CA THR A 35 -2.73 8.01 7.76
C THR A 35 -2.79 7.09 6.55
N LEU A 36 -2.66 5.77 6.79
CA LEU A 36 -2.86 4.76 5.75
C LEU A 36 -4.33 4.73 5.31
N ALA A 37 -4.57 4.37 4.05
CA ALA A 37 -5.92 4.34 3.49
C ALA A 37 -6.75 3.17 4.03
N PHE A 38 -6.09 2.03 4.26
CA PHE A 38 -6.73 0.83 4.79
C PHE A 38 -6.50 0.67 6.30
N ASN A 39 -7.44 0.01 6.95
CA ASN A 39 -7.27 -0.44 8.32
C ASN A 39 -6.13 -1.48 8.39
N ALA A 40 -5.39 -1.52 9.50
CA ALA A 40 -4.27 -2.43 9.69
C ALA A 40 -4.65 -3.94 9.64
N SER A 41 -5.93 -4.29 9.82
CA SER A 41 -6.41 -5.66 9.60
C SER A 41 -6.39 -6.08 8.12
N VAL A 42 -6.43 -5.10 7.21
CA VAL A 42 -6.47 -5.29 5.75
C VAL A 42 -5.09 -5.02 5.14
N ASP A 43 -4.45 -3.89 5.48
CA ASP A 43 -3.04 -3.63 5.17
C ASP A 43 -2.42 -2.71 6.23
N ALA A 44 -1.51 -3.25 7.03
CA ALA A 44 -0.82 -2.56 8.11
C ALA A 44 0.41 -1.76 7.66
N GLY A 45 0.82 -1.90 6.40
CA GLY A 45 2.03 -1.31 5.87
C GLY A 45 1.77 -0.35 4.73
N TYR A 46 2.85 0.01 4.05
CA TYR A 46 2.83 0.73 2.79
C TYR A 46 3.99 0.25 1.90
N THR A 47 3.85 0.49 0.61
CA THR A 47 4.88 0.25 -0.39
C THR A 47 5.02 1.46 -1.32
N ASN A 48 6.14 1.56 -2.03
CA ASN A 48 6.46 2.73 -2.86
C ASN A 48 7.42 2.43 -4.00
N VAL A 49 7.53 3.38 -4.92
CA VAL A 49 8.55 3.41 -5.99
C VAL A 49 9.56 4.55 -5.80
N SER A 50 9.39 5.35 -4.74
CA SER A 50 10.27 6.44 -4.33
C SER A 50 10.05 6.77 -2.86
N THR A 51 11.05 7.36 -2.22
CA THR A 51 10.96 7.82 -0.83
C THR A 51 10.62 9.30 -0.70
N ILE A 52 10.75 10.08 -1.78
CA ILE A 52 10.49 11.52 -1.81
C ILE A 52 9.29 11.86 -2.70
N ASP A 53 8.58 12.93 -2.36
CA ASP A 53 7.51 13.47 -3.20
C ASP A 53 8.09 14.01 -4.52
N ARG A 54 7.37 13.76 -5.62
CA ARG A 54 7.76 14.19 -6.98
C ARG A 54 9.16 13.75 -7.41
N ASP A 55 9.69 12.65 -6.88
CA ASP A 55 10.99 12.09 -7.28
C ASP A 55 11.13 12.04 -8.82
N PRO A 56 12.12 12.71 -9.44
CA PRO A 56 12.31 12.67 -10.88
C PRO A 56 12.60 11.25 -11.40
N ASP A 57 13.16 10.38 -10.56
CA ASP A 57 13.52 9.00 -10.90
C ASP A 57 12.38 8.00 -10.61
N ARG A 58 11.15 8.45 -10.32
CA ARG A 58 10.01 7.55 -10.01
C ARG A 58 9.48 6.77 -11.22
N PHE A 59 9.77 7.23 -12.42
CA PHE A 59 9.24 6.64 -13.65
C PHE A 59 9.96 5.34 -14.00
N GLY A 60 9.25 4.40 -14.64
CA GLY A 60 9.81 3.11 -15.06
C GLY A 60 10.11 2.14 -13.91
N LYS A 61 9.61 2.43 -12.70
CA LYS A 61 9.71 1.58 -11.51
C LYS A 61 8.34 1.00 -11.13
N SER A 62 8.35 -0.08 -10.37
CA SER A 62 7.16 -0.77 -9.87
C SER A 62 7.40 -1.39 -8.50
N VAL A 63 6.31 -1.85 -7.88
CA VAL A 63 6.35 -2.72 -6.70
C VAL A 63 5.98 -4.12 -7.14
N LEU A 64 6.73 -5.12 -6.70
CA LEU A 64 6.52 -6.52 -7.06
C LEU A 64 6.23 -7.32 -5.80
N ARG A 65 5.10 -8.03 -5.75
CA ARG A 65 4.80 -8.88 -4.61
C ARG A 65 5.80 -10.03 -4.54
N LYS A 66 6.41 -10.21 -3.37
CA LYS A 66 7.42 -11.24 -3.09
C LYS A 66 6.83 -12.62 -3.27
N ARG A 67 7.71 -13.57 -3.57
CA ARG A 67 7.40 -14.99 -3.56
C ARG A 67 8.32 -15.70 -2.58
N ASP A 68 7.78 -16.68 -1.88
CA ASP A 68 8.58 -17.53 -1.00
C ASP A 68 9.44 -18.51 -1.83
N ALA A 69 10.20 -19.37 -1.12
CA ALA A 69 11.07 -20.35 -1.75
C ALA A 69 10.32 -21.36 -2.64
N ASP A 70 9.03 -21.58 -2.37
CA ASP A 70 8.15 -22.48 -3.15
C ASP A 70 7.45 -21.74 -4.30
N GLY A 71 7.71 -20.45 -4.46
CA GLY A 71 7.14 -19.61 -5.50
C GLY A 71 5.71 -19.12 -5.20
N LYS A 72 5.18 -19.35 -4.00
CA LYS A 72 3.88 -18.85 -3.58
C LYS A 72 4.00 -17.37 -3.23
N ILE A 73 2.92 -16.62 -3.48
CA ILE A 73 2.83 -15.21 -3.13
C ILE A 73 2.92 -15.04 -1.60
N VAL A 74 3.79 -14.15 -1.16
CA VAL A 74 3.85 -13.70 0.24
C VAL A 74 2.78 -12.62 0.44
N ASP A 75 1.93 -12.83 1.45
CA ASP A 75 0.86 -11.93 1.81
C ASP A 75 0.67 -12.00 3.34
N THR A 76 1.00 -10.91 4.02
CA THR A 76 0.96 -10.79 5.47
C THR A 76 0.03 -9.68 5.93
N ASN A 77 -0.84 -9.19 5.02
CA ASN A 77 -1.61 -7.96 5.18
C ASN A 77 -0.70 -6.79 5.59
N ASN A 78 0.51 -6.72 5.02
CA ASN A 78 1.46 -5.66 5.30
C ASN A 78 2.34 -5.39 4.06
N SER A 79 1.97 -4.35 3.31
CA SER A 79 2.65 -3.98 2.06
C SER A 79 4.17 -3.75 2.20
N THR A 80 4.65 -3.37 3.39
CA THR A 80 6.09 -3.19 3.64
C THR A 80 6.84 -4.52 3.65
N ASN A 81 6.19 -5.58 4.14
CA ASN A 81 6.76 -6.92 4.17
C ASN A 81 6.56 -7.66 2.84
N ASP A 82 5.43 -7.42 2.17
CA ASP A 82 4.96 -8.25 1.07
C ASP A 82 5.54 -7.86 -0.29
N PHE A 83 6.08 -6.64 -0.44
CA PHE A 83 6.56 -6.13 -1.72
C PHE A 83 8.06 -5.83 -1.77
N GLU A 84 8.67 -6.11 -2.93
CA GLU A 84 9.93 -5.52 -3.37
C GLU A 84 9.65 -4.18 -4.06
N ILE A 85 10.37 -3.14 -3.66
CA ILE A 85 10.19 -1.78 -4.17
C ILE A 85 11.16 -1.45 -5.30
N CYS A 86 10.83 -0.46 -6.11
CA CYS A 86 11.69 0.08 -7.16
C CYS A 86 12.17 -0.95 -8.20
N THR A 87 11.37 -1.99 -8.47
CA THR A 87 11.68 -3.03 -9.44
C THR A 87 11.31 -2.58 -10.87
N ALA A 88 11.96 -3.15 -11.89
CA ALA A 88 11.55 -2.91 -13.27
C ALA A 88 10.19 -3.58 -13.55
N PRO A 89 9.21 -2.88 -14.14
CA PRO A 89 7.92 -3.47 -14.46
C PRO A 89 8.10 -4.57 -15.51
N THR A 90 7.47 -5.71 -15.27
CA THR A 90 7.43 -6.84 -16.21
C THR A 90 5.99 -7.29 -16.40
N MET A 91 5.69 -7.83 -17.59
CA MET A 91 4.43 -8.48 -17.89
C MET A 91 4.76 -9.94 -18.23
N LYS A 92 4.00 -10.88 -17.67
CA LYS A 92 4.08 -12.30 -18.02
C LYS A 92 2.94 -12.67 -18.94
#